data_AF-A0A1H2VDI6-F1
#
_entry.id   AF-A0A1H2VDI6-F1
#
_cell.length_a   1.000
_cell.length_b   1.000
_cell.length_c   1.000
_cell.angle_alpha   90.00
_cell.angle_beta   90.00
_cell.angle_gamma   90.00
#
_symmetry.space_group_name_H-M   'P 1'
#
loop_
_entity.id
_entity.type
_entity.pdbx_description
1 polymer ?
#
loop_
_entity_poly.entity_id
_entity_poly.type
_entity_poly.pdbx_seq_one_letter_code
_entity_poly.pdbx_strand_id
1 'polypeptide(L)'
;MRVTCPSCQAVYDAPDDALGAGGRRVECSACGEQWFQPGPELAAFEPSGSRMPGMEAAAESLSGLRDPEPTLADPVPAVAPAPAPSVASEPPAGEPVLAPPASAPDADQAGLDPLPPLREHPAARRPASIDAERLSAELRARDETAPRGSAGGGFGIGLLLALILSAGLAFAYLQSGKVVAMVPQAEPYIGAYVQSVDRARMAVERAAAQAGRKIDELTGGA
;
A
#
# COMPACT_ATOMS: atom_id res chain seq x y z
N MET A 1 -5.97 -12.64 32.98
CA MET A 1 -6.81 -12.98 31.82
C MET A 1 -5.99 -13.03 30.52
N ARG A 2 -6.56 -13.53 29.41
CA ARG A 2 -5.94 -13.43 28.07
C ARG A 2 -6.59 -12.32 27.26
N VAL A 3 -5.78 -11.57 26.53
CA VAL A 3 -6.25 -10.48 25.66
C VAL A 3 -5.75 -10.71 24.24
N THR A 4 -6.62 -10.55 23.25
CA THR A 4 -6.31 -10.79 21.83
C THR A 4 -6.41 -9.47 21.08
N CYS A 5 -5.36 -9.12 20.33
CA CYS A 5 -5.37 -7.93 19.51
C CYS A 5 -6.37 -8.09 18.33
N PRO A 6 -7.31 -7.15 18.12
CA PRO A 6 -8.29 -7.24 17.03
C PRO A 6 -7.68 -7.05 15.64
N SER A 7 -6.50 -6.42 15.54
CA SER A 7 -5.83 -6.11 14.27
C SER A 7 -4.94 -7.25 13.76
N CYS A 8 -4.08 -7.82 14.62
CA CYS A 8 -3.11 -8.84 14.22
C CYS A 8 -3.31 -10.22 14.86
N GLN A 9 -4.37 -10.40 15.68
CA GLN A 9 -4.69 -11.65 16.40
C GLN A 9 -3.60 -12.18 17.36
N ALA A 10 -2.58 -11.36 17.67
CA ALA A 10 -1.61 -11.67 18.72
C ALA A 10 -2.31 -11.83 20.08
N VAL A 11 -1.96 -12.89 20.82
CA VAL A 11 -2.52 -13.20 22.14
C VAL A 11 -1.48 -12.88 23.20
N TYR A 12 -1.90 -12.11 24.21
CA TYR A 12 -1.09 -11.74 25.36
C TYR A 12 -1.74 -12.26 26.65
N ASP A 13 -0.91 -12.69 27.59
CA ASP A 13 -1.35 -12.98 28.96
C ASP A 13 -1.20 -11.68 29.78
N ALA A 14 -2.31 -11.17 30.31
CA ALA A 14 -2.38 -9.92 31.04
C ALA A 14 -3.03 -10.19 32.40
N PRO A 15 -2.31 -10.09 33.52
CA PRO A 15 -2.87 -10.39 34.83
C PRO A 15 -3.92 -9.33 35.21
N ASP A 16 -4.92 -9.73 36.00
CA ASP A 16 -6.17 -8.97 36.12
C ASP A 16 -6.01 -7.65 36.91
N ASP A 17 -4.98 -7.59 37.75
CA ASP A 17 -4.50 -6.40 38.47
C ASP A 17 -3.92 -5.32 37.52
N ALA A 18 -3.27 -5.72 36.43
CA ALA A 18 -2.70 -4.79 35.45
C ALA A 18 -3.78 -4.05 34.64
N LEU A 19 -4.96 -4.66 34.47
CA LEU A 19 -6.10 -4.07 33.77
C LEU A 19 -7.03 -3.31 34.72
N GLY A 20 -7.13 -3.75 35.98
CA GLY A 20 -7.93 -3.11 37.02
C GLY A 20 -9.44 -3.32 36.84
N ALA A 21 -10.22 -3.08 37.90
CA ALA A 21 -11.66 -3.35 37.94
C ALA A 21 -12.46 -2.70 36.80
N GLY A 22 -12.20 -1.41 36.55
CA GLY A 22 -12.86 -0.62 35.49
C GLY A 22 -12.30 -0.82 34.08
N GLY A 23 -11.35 -1.74 33.88
CA GLY A 23 -10.66 -1.94 32.60
C GLY A 23 -9.65 -0.84 32.25
N ARG A 24 -8.91 -1.07 31.17
CA ARG A 24 -7.80 -0.22 30.74
C ARG A 24 -7.66 -0.21 29.21
N ARG A 25 -7.16 0.89 28.66
CA ARG A 25 -6.68 0.92 27.26
C ARG A 25 -5.35 0.18 27.16
N VAL A 26 -5.29 -0.84 26.32
CA VAL A 26 -4.11 -1.66 26.06
C VAL A 26 -3.59 -1.39 24.66
N GLU A 27 -2.28 -1.56 24.47
CA GLU A 27 -1.59 -1.38 23.19
C GLU A 27 -0.95 -2.70 22.76
N CYS A 28 -1.08 -3.07 21.50
CA CYS A 28 -0.46 -4.28 20.95
C CYS A 28 1.02 -4.02 20.63
N SER A 29 1.94 -4.71 21.29
CA SER A 29 3.39 -4.60 20.99
C SER A 29 3.78 -5.13 19.60
N ALA A 30 2.92 -5.90 18.92
CA ALA A 30 3.18 -6.47 17.60
C ALA A 30 2.65 -5.61 16.43
N CYS A 31 1.68 -4.71 16.65
CA CYS A 31 1.11 -3.88 15.58
C CYS A 31 0.78 -2.42 15.96
N GLY A 32 0.88 -2.04 17.24
CA GLY A 32 0.60 -0.70 17.74
C GLY A 32 -0.88 -0.36 17.95
N GLU A 33 -1.80 -1.29 17.67
CA GLU A 33 -3.24 -1.05 17.84
C GLU A 33 -3.60 -0.80 19.32
N GLN A 34 -4.40 0.23 19.58
CA GLN A 34 -4.84 0.59 20.93
C GLN A 34 -6.34 0.37 21.10
N TRP A 35 -6.73 -0.62 21.91
CA TRP A 35 -8.14 -0.90 22.19
C TRP A 35 -8.43 -0.84 23.69
N PHE A 36 -9.71 -0.70 24.04
CA PHE A 36 -10.15 -0.78 25.43
C PHE A 36 -10.44 -2.23 25.79
N GLN A 37 -9.84 -2.72 26.86
CA GLN A 37 -10.09 -4.04 27.41
C GLN A 37 -10.83 -3.89 28.75
N PRO A 38 -12.07 -4.41 28.88
CA PRO A 38 -12.81 -4.38 30.13
C PRO A 38 -12.09 -5.18 31.22
N GLY A 39 -12.19 -4.69 32.46
CA GLY A 39 -11.70 -5.36 33.65
C GLY A 39 -12.58 -6.53 34.06
N PRO A 40 -12.14 -7.36 35.02
CA PRO A 40 -12.90 -8.54 35.44
C PRO A 40 -14.26 -8.18 36.06
N GLU A 41 -14.38 -7.01 36.70
CA GLU A 41 -15.65 -6.54 37.27
C GLU A 41 -16.63 -6.09 36.18
N LEU A 42 -16.17 -5.28 35.21
CA LEU A 42 -16.99 -4.91 34.04
C LEU A 42 -17.32 -6.11 33.12
N ALA A 43 -16.50 -7.16 33.10
CA ALA A 43 -16.81 -8.40 32.40
C ALA A 43 -17.82 -9.28 33.16
N ALA A 44 -17.81 -9.23 34.51
CA ALA A 44 -18.82 -9.88 35.35
C ALA A 44 -20.17 -9.15 35.32
N PHE A 45 -20.16 -7.83 35.12
CA PHE A 45 -21.31 -7.07 34.61
C PHE A 45 -21.49 -7.36 33.11
N GLU A 46 -21.88 -8.59 32.76
CA GLU A 46 -22.46 -8.85 31.44
C GLU A 46 -23.55 -7.80 31.16
N PRO A 47 -23.73 -7.36 29.90
CA PRO A 47 -24.88 -6.57 29.51
C PRO A 47 -26.13 -7.47 29.54
N SER A 48 -26.56 -7.85 30.74
CA SER A 48 -27.95 -8.10 31.06
C SER A 48 -28.67 -6.81 30.70
N GLY A 49 -29.12 -6.76 29.45
CA GLY A 49 -29.60 -5.54 28.86
C GLY A 49 -30.70 -4.99 29.75
N SER A 50 -30.54 -3.73 30.18
CA SER A 50 -31.59 -2.96 30.83
C SER A 50 -32.73 -2.80 29.82
N ARG A 51 -33.51 -3.87 29.67
CA ARG A 51 -34.68 -4.00 28.82
C ARG A 51 -35.72 -3.08 29.44
N MET A 52 -35.68 -1.81 29.02
CA MET A 52 -36.74 -0.87 29.38
C MET A 52 -38.07 -1.51 28.96
N PRO A 53 -39.06 -1.62 29.87
CA PRO A 53 -40.32 -2.26 29.57
C PRO A 53 -40.94 -1.66 28.30
N GLY A 54 -41.24 -2.52 27.32
CA GLY A 54 -41.84 -2.12 26.04
C GLY A 54 -40.88 -1.99 24.86
N MET A 55 -39.55 -2.04 25.05
CA MET A 55 -38.61 -2.01 23.91
C MET A 55 -38.58 -3.34 23.14
N GLU A 56 -39.07 -4.43 23.74
CA GLU A 56 -39.34 -5.71 23.06
C GLU A 56 -40.45 -5.61 22.01
N ALA A 57 -41.57 -4.94 22.32
CA ALA A 57 -42.66 -4.73 21.36
C ALA A 57 -42.22 -3.85 20.18
N ALA A 58 -41.34 -2.88 20.42
CA ALA A 58 -40.73 -2.08 19.36
C ALA A 58 -39.77 -2.92 18.49
N ALA A 59 -38.97 -3.81 19.08
CA ALA A 59 -38.10 -4.72 18.35
C ALA A 59 -38.87 -5.76 17.52
N GLU A 60 -40.03 -6.21 18.02
CA GLU A 60 -40.94 -7.12 17.31
C GLU A 60 -41.61 -6.41 16.11
N SER A 61 -42.08 -5.17 16.29
CA SER A 61 -42.55 -4.32 15.18
C SER A 61 -41.48 -4.02 14.13
N LEU A 62 -40.22 -3.81 14.54
CA LEU A 62 -39.09 -3.62 13.62
C LEU A 62 -38.70 -4.92 12.91
N SER A 63 -38.88 -6.07 13.56
CA SER A 63 -38.65 -7.39 12.94
C SER A 63 -39.70 -7.72 11.88
N GLY A 64 -40.95 -7.25 12.06
CA GLY A 64 -42.02 -7.34 11.05
C GLY A 64 -41.83 -6.41 9.83
N LEU A 65 -40.91 -5.44 9.91
CA LEU A 65 -40.48 -4.59 8.80
C LEU A 65 -39.21 -5.12 8.10
N ARG A 66 -38.71 -6.29 8.50
CA ARG A 66 -37.70 -7.02 7.75
C ARG A 66 -38.38 -7.65 6.54
N ASP A 67 -38.10 -7.14 5.34
CA ASP A 67 -38.46 -7.82 4.09
C ASP A 67 -38.08 -9.31 4.18
N PRO A 68 -38.93 -10.23 3.72
CA PRO A 68 -38.58 -11.64 3.69
C PRO A 68 -37.30 -11.80 2.87
N GLU A 69 -36.36 -12.56 3.43
CA GLU A 69 -35.17 -13.03 2.74
C GLU A 69 -35.56 -13.52 1.34
N PRO A 70 -34.91 -13.02 0.26
CA PRO A 70 -35.33 -13.33 -1.10
C PRO A 70 -35.25 -14.84 -1.29
N THR A 71 -36.41 -15.49 -1.38
CA THR A 71 -36.49 -16.95 -1.42
C THR A 71 -35.82 -17.44 -2.69
N LEU A 72 -34.63 -18.05 -2.54
CA LEU A 72 -33.92 -18.76 -3.60
C LEU A 72 -34.74 -20.02 -3.97
N ALA A 73 -35.80 -19.79 -4.74
CA ALA A 73 -36.80 -20.76 -5.13
C ALA A 73 -37.19 -20.58 -6.61
N ASP A 74 -36.18 -20.38 -7.46
CA ASP A 74 -36.27 -20.69 -8.88
C ASP A 74 -35.19 -21.76 -9.18
N PRO A 75 -35.56 -22.96 -9.67
CA PRO A 75 -34.59 -23.99 -9.96
C PRO A 75 -33.73 -23.57 -11.16
N VAL A 76 -32.47 -23.22 -10.90
CA VAL A 76 -31.46 -23.02 -11.95
C VAL A 76 -31.50 -24.23 -12.88
N PRO A 77 -31.80 -24.07 -14.19
CA PRO A 77 -31.81 -25.20 -15.11
C PRO A 77 -30.40 -25.79 -15.16
N ALA A 78 -30.31 -27.08 -14.84
CA ALA A 78 -29.05 -27.79 -14.74
C ALA A 78 -28.33 -27.78 -16.10
N VAL A 79 -27.33 -26.90 -16.25
CA VAL A 79 -26.42 -26.91 -17.40
C VAL A 79 -25.58 -28.18 -17.29
N ALA A 80 -25.83 -29.14 -18.18
CA ALA A 80 -25.16 -30.42 -18.19
C ALA A 80 -23.64 -30.25 -18.40
N PRO A 81 -22.78 -31.05 -17.74
CA PRO A 81 -21.34 -30.99 -17.94
C PRO A 81 -20.98 -31.59 -19.31
N ALA A 82 -20.49 -30.73 -20.22
CA ALA A 82 -19.88 -31.10 -21.48
C ALA A 82 -18.37 -30.76 -21.46
N PRO A 83 -17.53 -31.49 -22.20
CA PRO A 83 -16.23 -31.91 -21.69
C PRO A 83 -15.10 -30.89 -21.83
N ALA A 84 -14.06 -31.09 -21.01
CA ALA A 84 -12.84 -30.32 -21.04
C ALA A 84 -12.08 -30.47 -22.37
N PRO A 85 -11.63 -29.37 -23.01
CA PRO A 85 -10.57 -29.42 -24.00
C PRO A 85 -9.23 -29.62 -23.29
N SER A 86 -8.79 -30.87 -23.21
CA SER A 86 -7.36 -31.16 -23.05
C SER A 86 -6.64 -30.66 -24.31
N VAL A 87 -5.71 -29.73 -24.15
CA VAL A 87 -4.66 -29.51 -25.15
C VAL A 87 -3.32 -29.52 -24.41
N ALA A 88 -2.64 -30.65 -24.52
CA ALA A 88 -1.29 -30.81 -24.01
C ALA A 88 -0.29 -29.99 -24.85
N SER A 89 0.89 -29.79 -24.28
CA SER A 89 2.10 -29.25 -24.90
C SER A 89 2.37 -29.78 -26.31
N GLU A 90 2.85 -28.93 -27.22
CA GLU A 90 4.21 -29.02 -27.82
C GLU A 90 4.56 -27.72 -28.61
N PRO A 91 5.83 -27.26 -28.68
CA PRO A 91 6.19 -26.04 -29.37
C PRO A 91 6.69 -26.29 -30.81
N PRO A 92 6.45 -25.37 -31.78
CA PRO A 92 7.08 -25.44 -33.08
C PRO A 92 8.49 -24.82 -33.04
N ALA A 93 9.51 -25.66 -32.85
CA ALA A 93 10.86 -25.36 -33.33
C ALA A 93 10.93 -25.67 -34.84
N GLY A 94 11.51 -24.78 -35.64
CA GLY A 94 11.38 -24.82 -37.11
C GLY A 94 12.57 -24.27 -37.88
N GLU A 95 13.74 -24.87 -37.70
CA GLU A 95 14.88 -24.86 -38.64
C GLU A 95 15.44 -26.29 -38.67
N PRO A 96 15.78 -26.90 -39.82
CA PRO A 96 17.06 -26.54 -40.48
C PRO A 96 17.16 -26.77 -42.01
N VAL A 97 18.18 -26.19 -42.66
CA VAL A 97 18.85 -26.80 -43.83
C VAL A 97 20.38 -26.64 -43.70
N LEU A 98 21.11 -27.75 -43.87
CA LEU A 98 22.59 -27.90 -43.90
C LEU A 98 23.25 -27.03 -45.01
N ALA A 99 24.39 -26.34 -44.84
CA ALA A 99 25.76 -26.71 -44.39
C ALA A 99 26.77 -26.85 -45.60
N PRO A 100 28.06 -27.25 -45.42
CA PRO A 100 29.24 -26.37 -45.59
C PRO A 100 30.20 -26.90 -46.74
N PRO A 101 31.53 -26.61 -46.86
CA PRO A 101 32.47 -25.87 -45.98
C PRO A 101 33.66 -25.06 -46.61
N ALA A 102 34.46 -24.46 -45.72
CA ALA A 102 35.95 -24.42 -45.70
C ALA A 102 36.81 -23.32 -46.40
N SER A 103 37.73 -22.81 -45.56
CA SER A 103 39.12 -22.36 -45.83
C SER A 103 39.41 -20.86 -46.01
N ALA A 104 40.34 -20.38 -45.18
CA ALA A 104 40.97 -19.05 -45.20
C ALA A 104 42.06 -18.94 -46.29
N PRO A 105 42.65 -17.74 -46.47
CA PRO A 105 43.97 -17.57 -45.87
C PRO A 105 44.21 -16.22 -45.15
N ASP A 106 45.13 -16.24 -44.19
CA ASP A 106 45.79 -15.06 -43.62
C ASP A 106 46.73 -14.39 -44.64
N ALA A 107 46.80 -13.05 -44.62
CA ALA A 107 47.98 -12.28 -45.02
C ALA A 107 47.94 -10.82 -44.48
N ASP A 108 48.83 -10.55 -43.53
CA ASP A 108 49.56 -9.29 -43.28
C ASP A 108 48.87 -7.92 -43.11
N GLN A 109 48.82 -7.51 -41.84
CA GLN A 109 49.54 -6.34 -41.29
C GLN A 109 49.65 -5.04 -42.13
N ALA A 110 48.87 -4.01 -41.78
CA ALA A 110 49.34 -2.61 -41.78
C ALA A 110 48.44 -1.68 -40.93
N GLY A 111 49.05 -0.79 -40.14
CA GLY A 111 48.41 0.42 -39.62
C GLY A 111 47.77 0.36 -38.23
N LEU A 112 48.51 0.79 -37.21
CA LEU A 112 47.88 1.35 -36.00
C LEU A 112 47.41 2.77 -36.35
N ASP A 113 46.12 2.94 -36.67
CA ASP A 113 45.54 4.27 -36.85
C ASP A 113 45.29 4.92 -35.45
N PRO A 114 45.68 6.19 -35.21
CA PRO A 114 45.54 6.80 -33.90
C PRO A 114 44.07 7.03 -33.52
N LEU A 115 43.76 6.94 -32.22
CA LEU A 115 42.50 7.44 -31.66
C LEU A 115 42.24 8.88 -32.13
N PRO A 116 41.04 9.20 -32.65
CA PRO A 116 40.74 10.56 -33.08
C PRO A 116 40.87 11.52 -31.89
N PRO A 117 41.43 12.73 -32.08
CA PRO A 117 41.66 13.65 -30.98
C PRO A 117 40.33 13.99 -30.31
N LEU A 118 40.28 13.80 -28.99
CA LEU A 118 39.17 14.28 -28.17
C LEU A 118 39.01 15.77 -28.46
N ARG A 119 37.84 16.15 -28.99
CA ARG A 119 37.52 17.57 -29.16
C ARG A 119 37.53 18.21 -27.78
N GLU A 120 38.54 19.02 -27.54
CA GLU A 120 38.65 19.93 -26.41
C GLU A 120 37.40 20.80 -26.42
N HIS A 121 36.42 20.42 -25.59
CA HIS A 121 35.25 21.27 -25.40
C HIS A 121 35.77 22.55 -24.76
N PRO A 122 35.51 23.74 -25.35
CA PRO A 122 35.99 24.99 -24.77
C PRO A 122 35.47 25.06 -23.33
N ALA A 123 36.41 25.09 -22.39
CA ALA A 123 36.12 24.99 -20.97
C ALA A 123 34.97 25.94 -20.63
N ALA A 124 33.90 25.39 -20.03
CA ALA A 124 32.68 26.13 -19.77
C ALA A 124 33.04 27.43 -19.04
N ARG A 125 32.98 28.55 -19.76
CA ARG A 125 33.24 29.87 -19.22
C ARG A 125 32.16 30.09 -18.17
N ARG A 126 32.49 29.89 -16.89
CA ARG A 126 31.59 30.24 -15.79
C ARG A 126 31.11 31.66 -16.09
N PRO A 127 29.79 31.90 -16.22
CA PRO A 127 29.33 33.27 -16.24
C PRO A 127 29.85 33.92 -14.97
N ALA A 128 30.42 35.12 -15.09
CA ALA A 128 30.72 35.94 -13.92
C ALA A 128 29.45 36.01 -13.06
N SER A 129 29.63 35.94 -11.74
CA SER A 129 28.55 35.74 -10.75
C SER A 129 27.25 36.41 -11.18
N ILE A 130 26.22 35.60 -11.43
CA ILE A 130 24.87 36.13 -11.66
C ILE A 130 24.50 36.89 -10.40
N ASP A 131 24.49 38.23 -10.48
CA ASP A 131 24.13 39.09 -9.36
C ASP A 131 22.67 38.78 -8.99
N ALA A 132 22.51 38.04 -7.90
CA ALA A 132 21.21 37.50 -7.50
C ALA A 132 20.17 38.61 -7.31
N GLU A 133 20.60 39.79 -6.84
CA GLU A 133 19.76 40.98 -6.69
C GLU A 133 19.30 41.55 -8.04
N ARG A 134 20.18 41.62 -9.04
CA ARG A 134 19.82 42.07 -10.40
C ARG A 134 18.83 41.09 -11.04
N LEU A 135 19.11 39.78 -10.99
CA LEU A 135 18.19 38.77 -11.50
C LEU A 135 16.84 38.81 -10.76
N SER A 136 16.86 39.00 -9.44
CA SER A 136 15.64 39.09 -8.62
C SER A 136 14.84 40.38 -8.88
N ALA A 137 15.50 41.50 -9.20
CA ALA A 137 14.83 42.73 -9.62
C ALA A 137 14.20 42.57 -11.02
N GLU A 138 14.92 41.95 -11.96
CA GLU A 138 14.47 41.72 -13.33
C GLU A 138 13.32 40.70 -13.39
N LEU A 139 13.32 39.69 -12.51
CA LEU A 139 12.19 38.78 -12.30
C LEU A 139 10.95 39.48 -11.72
N ARG A 140 11.11 40.34 -10.70
CA ARG A 140 9.98 41.10 -10.14
C ARG A 140 9.38 42.09 -11.14
N ALA A 141 10.21 42.78 -11.92
CA ALA A 141 9.73 43.69 -12.97
C ALA A 141 8.94 42.96 -14.08
N ARG A 142 9.28 41.69 -14.36
CA ARG A 142 8.49 40.81 -15.25
C ARG A 142 7.20 40.31 -14.60
N ASP A 143 7.20 40.03 -13.30
CA ASP A 143 6.02 39.60 -12.56
C ASP A 143 4.94 40.71 -12.50
N GLU A 144 5.35 41.97 -12.30
CA GLU A 144 4.42 43.12 -12.27
C GLU A 144 3.84 43.49 -13.65
N THR A 145 4.51 43.11 -14.74
CA THR A 145 4.06 43.41 -16.12
C THR A 145 3.35 42.26 -16.82
N ALA A 146 3.35 41.05 -16.22
CA ALA A 146 2.54 39.95 -16.69
C ALA A 146 1.08 40.11 -16.21
N PRO A 147 0.05 39.86 -17.06
CA PRO A 147 -1.29 39.63 -16.53
C PRO A 147 -1.24 38.42 -15.60
N ARG A 148 -1.98 38.47 -14.47
CA ARG A 148 -2.04 37.42 -13.44
C ARG A 148 -2.77 36.15 -13.93
N GLY A 149 -2.26 35.53 -14.99
CA GLY A 149 -2.58 34.18 -15.45
C GLY A 149 -1.46 33.24 -15.02
N SER A 150 -1.81 32.16 -14.32
CA SER A 150 -0.89 31.28 -13.61
C SER A 150 0.26 30.71 -14.46
N ALA A 151 1.44 31.34 -14.37
CA ALA A 151 2.67 30.80 -14.91
C ALA A 151 3.11 29.55 -14.11
N GLY A 152 2.68 28.36 -14.57
CA GLY A 152 3.05 27.07 -13.96
C GLY A 152 1.94 26.02 -13.84
N GLY A 153 0.76 26.23 -14.43
CA GLY A 153 -0.43 25.40 -14.18
C GLY A 153 -0.30 23.88 -14.39
N GLY A 154 0.61 23.40 -15.26
CA GLY A 154 0.73 21.97 -15.56
C GLY A 154 1.22 21.10 -14.38
N PHE A 155 2.23 21.56 -13.64
CA PHE A 155 2.83 20.76 -12.56
C PHE A 155 1.98 20.81 -11.28
N GLY A 156 1.36 21.96 -10.99
CA GLY A 156 0.46 22.12 -9.85
C GLY A 156 -0.77 21.23 -9.92
N ILE A 157 -1.36 21.06 -11.12
CA ILE A 157 -2.50 20.15 -11.33
C ILE A 157 -2.07 18.68 -11.13
N GLY A 158 -0.92 18.28 -11.70
CA GLY A 158 -0.40 16.92 -11.52
C GLY A 158 -0.10 16.58 -10.05
N LEU A 159 0.55 17.51 -9.33
CA LEU A 159 0.82 17.38 -7.90
C LEU A 159 -0.48 17.32 -7.08
N LEU A 160 -1.45 18.19 -7.36
CA LEU A 160 -2.73 18.23 -6.64
C LEU A 160 -3.55 16.95 -6.89
N LEU A 161 -3.55 16.42 -8.12
CA LEU A 161 -4.20 15.16 -8.46
C LEU A 161 -3.49 13.97 -7.77
N ALA A 162 -2.15 13.97 -7.72
CA ALA A 162 -1.39 12.97 -6.97
C ALA A 162 -1.65 13.03 -5.44
N LEU A 163 -1.80 14.23 -4.87
CA LEU A 163 -2.18 14.42 -3.46
C LEU A 163 -3.61 13.95 -3.18
N ILE A 164 -4.56 14.21 -4.08
CA ILE A 164 -5.94 13.69 -3.98
C ILE A 164 -5.96 12.16 -4.08
N LEU A 165 -5.23 11.56 -5.02
CA LEU A 165 -5.10 10.10 -5.12
C LEU A 165 -4.48 9.51 -3.86
N SER A 166 -3.38 10.09 -3.37
CA SER A 166 -2.71 9.66 -2.14
C SER A 166 -3.65 9.74 -0.93
N ALA A 167 -4.39 10.84 -0.77
CA ALA A 167 -5.39 11.00 0.28
C ALA A 167 -6.56 10.00 0.14
N GLY A 168 -6.99 9.69 -1.09
CA GLY A 168 -8.03 8.69 -1.37
C GLY A 168 -7.58 7.26 -1.03
N LEU A 169 -6.35 6.89 -1.36
CA LEU A 169 -5.74 5.61 -0.98
C LEU A 169 -5.55 5.51 0.54
N ALA A 170 -5.09 6.58 1.18
CA ALA A 170 -4.97 6.66 2.64
C ALA A 170 -6.35 6.55 3.32
N PHE A 171 -7.40 7.18 2.77
CA PHE A 171 -8.77 7.04 3.27
C PHE A 171 -9.28 5.60 3.09
N ALA A 172 -9.03 4.96 1.94
CA ALA A 172 -9.41 3.57 1.70
C ALA A 172 -8.70 2.58 2.66
N TYR A 173 -7.48 2.90 3.10
CA TYR A 173 -6.78 2.17 4.15
C TYR A 173 -7.38 2.44 5.54
N LEU A 174 -7.50 3.71 5.96
CA LEU A 174 -7.98 4.13 7.28
C LEU A 174 -9.47 3.86 7.55
N GLN A 175 -10.28 3.72 6.51
CA GLN A 175 -11.73 3.49 6.58
C GLN A 175 -12.15 2.26 5.76
N SER A 176 -11.26 1.26 5.61
CA SER A 176 -11.48 0.05 4.79
C SER A 176 -12.87 -0.57 4.98
N GLY A 177 -13.30 -0.79 6.23
CA GLY A 177 -14.62 -1.34 6.54
C GLY A 177 -15.81 -0.47 6.07
N LYS A 178 -15.69 0.86 6.08
CA LYS A 178 -16.74 1.75 5.53
C LYS A 178 -16.75 1.76 4.01
N VAL A 179 -15.58 1.68 3.37
CA VAL A 179 -15.50 1.62 1.90
C VAL A 179 -16.08 0.30 1.39
N VAL A 180 -15.80 -0.83 2.05
CA VAL A 180 -16.43 -2.12 1.76
C VAL A 180 -17.95 -2.08 1.98
N ALA A 181 -18.43 -1.46 3.07
CA ALA A 181 -19.86 -1.32 3.32
C ALA A 181 -20.60 -0.46 2.27
N MET A 182 -19.93 0.53 1.67
CA MET A 182 -20.48 1.36 0.59
C MET A 182 -20.32 0.72 -0.79
N VAL A 183 -19.26 -0.08 -1.01
CA VAL A 183 -18.89 -0.66 -2.30
C VAL A 183 -18.41 -2.11 -2.08
N PRO A 184 -19.33 -3.08 -1.86
CA PRO A 184 -18.96 -4.47 -1.55
C PRO A 184 -18.16 -5.14 -2.69
N GLN A 185 -18.41 -4.75 -3.94
CA GLN A 185 -17.63 -5.20 -5.10
C GLN A 185 -16.13 -4.80 -5.05
N ALA A 186 -15.72 -3.85 -4.20
CA ALA A 186 -14.33 -3.43 -4.05
C ALA A 186 -13.56 -4.22 -2.98
N GLU A 187 -14.24 -5.08 -2.20
CA GLU A 187 -13.66 -5.88 -1.11
C GLU A 187 -12.35 -6.63 -1.48
N PRO A 188 -12.27 -7.43 -2.58
CA PRO A 188 -11.03 -8.14 -2.90
C PRO A 188 -9.87 -7.19 -3.27
N TYR A 189 -10.16 -6.04 -3.87
CA TYR A 189 -9.15 -5.06 -4.27
C TYR A 189 -8.61 -4.27 -3.07
N ILE A 190 -9.50 -3.83 -2.18
CA ILE A 190 -9.14 -3.11 -0.95
C ILE A 190 -8.37 -4.05 -0.01
N GLY A 191 -8.83 -5.30 0.15
CA GLY A 191 -8.13 -6.31 0.95
C GLY A 191 -6.72 -6.60 0.44
N ALA A 192 -6.55 -6.77 -0.88
CA ALA A 192 -5.22 -6.95 -1.48
C ALA A 192 -4.30 -5.73 -1.28
N TYR A 193 -4.84 -4.51 -1.42
CA TYR A 193 -4.11 -3.28 -1.16
C TYR A 193 -3.65 -3.16 0.30
N VAL A 194 -4.57 -3.27 1.27
CA VAL A 194 -4.27 -3.20 2.71
C VAL A 194 -3.20 -4.21 3.08
N GLN A 195 -3.36 -5.48 2.68
CA GLN A 195 -2.38 -6.53 2.96
C GLN A 195 -1.00 -6.26 2.33
N SER A 196 -0.92 -5.53 1.21
CA SER A 196 0.36 -5.11 0.63
C SER A 196 1.04 -4.00 1.44
N VAL A 197 0.25 -3.04 1.96
CA VAL A 197 0.72 -1.96 2.83
C VAL A 197 1.21 -2.53 4.16
N ASP A 198 0.45 -3.45 4.77
CA ASP A 198 0.84 -4.12 6.02
C ASP A 198 2.14 -4.92 5.87
N ARG A 199 2.29 -5.65 4.75
CA ARG A 199 3.53 -6.37 4.42
C ARG A 199 4.72 -5.42 4.32
N ALA A 200 4.56 -4.25 3.71
CA ALA A 200 5.60 -3.23 3.64
C ALA A 200 5.90 -2.61 5.01
N ARG A 201 4.86 -2.25 5.79
CA ARG A 201 4.98 -1.67 7.14
C ARG A 201 5.79 -2.58 8.06
N MET A 202 5.39 -3.86 8.15
CA MET A 202 6.11 -4.85 8.93
C MET A 202 7.52 -5.14 8.39
N ALA A 203 7.78 -5.00 7.09
CA ALA A 203 9.13 -5.16 6.54
C ALA A 203 10.06 -4.02 7.02
N VAL A 204 9.58 -2.78 7.05
CA VAL A 204 10.31 -1.63 7.59
C VAL A 204 10.56 -1.80 9.10
N GLU A 205 9.56 -2.22 9.87
CA GLU A 205 9.70 -2.48 11.31
C GLU A 205 10.73 -3.57 11.60
N ARG A 206 10.69 -4.71 10.87
CA ARG A 206 11.67 -5.78 11.01
C ARG A 206 13.09 -5.32 10.63
N ALA A 207 13.23 -4.51 9.57
CA ALA A 207 14.51 -3.95 9.15
C ALA A 207 15.08 -2.98 10.20
N ALA A 208 14.24 -2.10 10.76
CA ALA A 208 14.62 -1.19 11.83
C ALA A 208 15.06 -1.95 13.11
N ALA A 209 14.29 -2.98 13.51
CA ALA A 209 14.65 -3.83 14.65
C ALA A 209 15.94 -4.62 14.41
N GLN A 210 16.21 -5.08 13.18
CA GLN A 210 17.46 -5.76 12.83
C GLN A 210 18.66 -4.80 12.83
N ALA A 211 18.48 -3.57 12.33
CA ALA A 211 19.49 -2.52 12.38
C ALA A 211 19.82 -2.15 13.83
N GLY A 212 18.81 -1.99 14.70
CA GLY A 212 18.98 -1.74 16.12
C GLY A 212 19.83 -2.81 16.81
N ARG A 213 19.51 -4.10 16.62
CA ARG A 213 20.31 -5.22 17.17
C ARG A 213 21.76 -5.22 16.70
N LYS A 214 22.02 -4.91 15.42
CA LYS A 214 23.40 -4.80 14.91
C LYS A 214 24.17 -3.62 15.51
N ILE A 215 23.49 -2.49 15.74
CA ILE A 215 24.11 -1.33 16.39
C ILE A 215 24.44 -1.66 17.85
N ASP A 216 23.54 -2.35 18.55
CA ASP A 216 23.74 -2.79 19.93
C ASP A 216 24.92 -3.78 20.03
N GLU A 217 25.00 -4.77 19.13
CA GLU A 217 26.14 -5.71 19.01
C GLU A 217 27.48 -5.00 18.74
N LEU A 218 27.48 -3.90 17.98
CA LEU A 218 28.67 -3.10 17.66
C LEU A 218 29.03 -2.06 18.74
N THR A 219 28.10 -1.70 19.63
CA THR A 219 28.25 -0.60 20.62
C THR A 219 28.30 -1.13 22.06
N GLY A 220 27.79 -2.33 22.32
CA GLY A 220 27.51 -2.88 23.65
C GLY A 220 28.06 -4.30 23.89
N GLY A 221 29.13 -4.70 23.19
CA GLY A 221 29.91 -5.89 23.52
C GLY A 221 30.83 -5.68 24.72
N ALA A 222 30.28 -5.54 25.93
CA ALA A 222 31.00 -5.43 27.20
C ALA A 222 30.24 -6.12 28.36
#